data_AF-A0A820JR52-F1
#
_entry.id   AF-A0A820JR52-F1
#
_cell.length_a   1.000
_cell.length_b   1.000
_cell.length_c   1.000
_cell.angle_alpha   90.00
_cell.angle_beta   90.00
_cell.angle_gamma   90.00
#
_symmetry.space_group_name_H-M   'P 1'
#
loop_
_entity.id
_entity.type
_entity.pdbx_description
1 polymer ?
#
loop_
_entity_poly.entity_id
_entity_poly.type
_entity_poly.pdbx_seq_one_letter_code
_entity_poly.pdbx_strand_id
1 'polypeptide(L)'
;MHSSSVPTKDLSEIFIQEKIDSDVTQPNSTLIFPSNSHYSLPTRRYASFSFFPGGLPTNIEALVRSGFYYCGNGTRLQCYHCQVGVTNFHHVPSNEINVQHLRQFPTCRYAQLSLEENAARSTNNDNTCEWCF
;
A
#
# COMPACT_ATOMS: atom_id res chain seq x y z
N MET A 1 27.98 7.33 32.14
CA MET A 1 26.68 7.83 31.64
C MET A 1 26.50 7.24 30.25
N HIS A 2 25.76 6.13 30.14
CA HIS A 2 25.60 5.44 28.86
C HIS A 2 24.62 6.20 27.98
N SER A 3 25.13 6.69 26.85
CA SER A 3 24.35 7.22 25.73
C SER A 3 23.58 6.07 25.10
N SER A 4 22.31 5.91 25.45
CA SER A 4 21.42 4.99 24.75
C SER A 4 20.87 5.70 23.53
N SER A 5 21.53 5.46 22.40
CA SER A 5 21.03 5.75 21.05
C SER A 5 19.63 5.15 20.88
N VAL A 6 18.68 6.00 20.49
CA VAL A 6 17.34 5.59 20.09
C VAL A 6 17.47 4.65 18.88
N PRO A 7 16.93 3.42 18.93
CA PRO A 7 16.95 2.55 17.76
C PRO A 7 16.05 3.15 16.68
N THR A 8 16.65 3.61 15.59
CA THR A 8 15.95 3.97 14.36
C THR A 8 15.33 2.69 13.82
N LYS A 9 14.03 2.48 14.05
CA LYS A 9 13.32 1.31 13.52
C LYS A 9 13.36 1.38 11.99
N ASP A 10 13.99 0.38 11.40
CA ASP A 10 14.13 0.24 9.96
C ASP A 10 12.74 -0.02 9.34
N LEU A 11 12.40 0.77 8.32
CA LEU A 11 11.09 0.74 7.63
C LEU A 11 10.81 -0.62 6.96
N SER A 12 11.83 -1.49 6.88
CA SER A 12 11.73 -2.88 6.42
C SER A 12 10.83 -3.77 7.28
N GLU A 13 10.59 -3.43 8.56
CA GLU A 13 9.73 -4.22 9.48
C GLU A 13 8.23 -3.94 9.33
N ILE A 14 7.83 -3.05 8.42
CA ILE A 14 6.44 -2.62 8.23
C ILE A 14 5.63 -3.68 7.44
N PHE A 15 6.28 -4.54 6.66
CA PHE A 15 5.58 -5.51 5.81
C PHE A 15 5.84 -6.93 6.30
N ILE A 16 4.76 -7.68 6.54
CA ILE A 16 4.89 -9.09 6.91
C ILE A 16 5.01 -9.90 5.62
N GLN A 17 6.20 -10.44 5.39
CA GLN A 17 6.41 -11.53 4.43
C GLN A 17 5.82 -12.82 5.01
N GLU A 18 4.50 -12.91 5.17
CA GLU A 18 3.91 -14.23 5.37
C GLU A 18 4.11 -15.02 4.08
N LYS A 19 4.79 -16.15 4.20
CA LYS A 19 4.82 -17.19 3.18
C LYS A 19 3.38 -17.41 2.74
N ILE A 20 3.12 -17.04 1.48
CA ILE A 20 1.90 -17.40 0.78
C ILE A 20 1.78 -18.92 0.93
N ASP A 21 0.68 -19.40 1.53
CA ASP A 21 0.42 -20.83 1.65
C ASP A 21 0.66 -21.48 0.29
N SER A 22 1.43 -22.56 0.34
CA SER A 22 2.16 -23.19 -0.76
C SER A 22 1.30 -23.74 -1.90
N ASP A 23 0.03 -23.37 -1.99
CA ASP A 23 -0.93 -23.83 -3.01
C ASP A 23 -1.33 -22.74 -4.02
N VAL A 24 -0.86 -21.48 -3.86
CA VAL A 24 -1.15 -20.38 -4.82
C VAL A 24 0.10 -19.66 -5.34
N THR A 25 1.32 -20.10 -4.98
CA THR A 25 2.54 -19.36 -5.36
C THR A 25 3.30 -20.01 -6.51
N GLN A 26 3.22 -19.40 -7.70
CA GLN A 26 4.37 -19.35 -8.60
C GLN A 26 5.12 -18.04 -8.29
N PRO A 27 6.30 -18.08 -7.61
CA PRO A 27 7.03 -16.89 -7.11
C PRO A 27 7.66 -16.02 -8.20
N ASN A 28 7.26 -16.19 -9.46
CA ASN A 28 7.73 -15.47 -10.64
C ASN A 28 6.58 -15.03 -11.58
N SER A 29 5.32 -15.21 -11.18
CA SER A 29 4.19 -14.88 -12.05
C SER A 29 3.81 -13.43 -11.88
N THR A 30 4.00 -12.63 -12.92
CA THR A 30 3.29 -11.35 -13.08
C THR A 30 1.80 -11.63 -12.89
N LEU A 31 1.20 -11.24 -11.77
CA LEU A 31 -0.23 -11.45 -11.59
C LEU A 31 -0.97 -10.51 -12.53
N ILE A 32 -1.42 -11.06 -13.67
CA ILE A 32 -2.18 -10.32 -14.68
C ILE A 32 -3.59 -10.00 -14.15
N PHE A 33 -4.09 -10.79 -13.19
CA PHE A 33 -5.45 -10.71 -12.66
C PHE A 33 -5.46 -10.56 -11.14
N PRO A 34 -6.45 -9.84 -10.57
CA PRO A 34 -6.53 -9.65 -9.13
C PRO A 34 -6.85 -10.97 -8.41
N SER A 35 -6.02 -11.37 -7.45
CA SER A 35 -6.27 -12.62 -6.70
C SER A 35 -7.51 -12.54 -5.80
N ASN A 36 -8.00 -11.33 -5.48
CA ASN A 36 -9.24 -11.16 -4.73
C ASN A 36 -10.19 -10.17 -5.43
N SER A 37 -11.05 -10.69 -6.31
CA SER A 37 -12.00 -9.89 -7.09
C SER A 37 -13.06 -9.18 -6.23
N HIS A 38 -13.35 -9.69 -5.03
CA HIS A 38 -14.27 -9.04 -4.10
C HIS A 38 -13.77 -7.64 -3.68
N TYR A 39 -12.46 -7.41 -3.63
CA TYR A 39 -11.87 -6.12 -3.27
C TYR A 39 -11.38 -5.31 -4.48
N SER A 40 -11.79 -5.68 -5.70
CA SER A 40 -11.48 -4.93 -6.92
C SER A 40 -12.06 -3.52 -6.92
N LEU A 41 -13.23 -3.33 -6.31
CA LEU A 41 -13.89 -2.03 -6.18
C LEU A 41 -13.31 -1.23 -5.00
N PRO A 42 -12.91 0.04 -5.21
CA PRO A 42 -12.44 0.91 -4.13
C PRO A 42 -13.43 1.04 -2.96
N THR A 43 -14.74 1.08 -3.24
CA THR A 43 -15.79 1.16 -2.22
C THR A 43 -15.82 -0.05 -1.29
N ARG A 44 -15.57 -1.25 -1.82
CA ARG A 44 -15.46 -2.47 -1.01
C ARG A 44 -14.19 -2.48 -0.15
N ARG A 45 -13.09 -1.95 -0.69
CA ARG A 45 -11.85 -1.76 0.09
C ARG A 45 -12.07 -0.77 1.22
N TYR A 46 -12.71 0.37 0.95
CA TYR A 46 -13.03 1.36 1.97
C TYR A 46 -13.91 0.78 3.08
N ALA A 47 -14.99 0.09 2.71
CA ALA A 47 -15.91 -0.53 3.66
C ALA A 47 -15.25 -1.56 4.59
N SER A 48 -14.15 -2.20 4.15
CA SER A 48 -13.43 -3.16 5.01
C SER A 48 -12.84 -2.51 6.27
N PHE A 49 -12.52 -1.21 6.23
CA PHE A 49 -11.93 -0.50 7.37
C PHE A 49 -12.93 -0.23 8.51
N SER A 50 -14.23 -0.43 8.30
CA SER A 50 -15.25 -0.29 9.35
C SER A 50 -15.02 -1.23 10.54
N PHE A 51 -14.29 -2.33 10.33
CA PHE A 51 -13.95 -3.31 11.37
C PHE A 51 -12.52 -3.15 11.92
N PHE A 52 -11.80 -2.10 11.53
CA PHE A 52 -10.40 -1.92 11.91
C PHE A 52 -10.28 -1.62 13.42
N PRO A 53 -9.46 -2.37 14.18
CA PRO A 53 -9.33 -2.18 15.62
C PRO A 53 -8.62 -0.87 15.95
N GLY A 54 -9.09 -0.16 16.98
CA GLY A 54 -8.47 1.09 17.42
C GLY A 54 -8.90 2.35 16.65
N GLY A 55 -9.91 2.23 15.77
CA GLY A 55 -10.49 3.35 15.02
C GLY A 55 -9.98 3.47 13.59
N LEU A 56 -10.66 4.32 12.80
CA LEU A 56 -10.34 4.50 11.38
C LEU A 56 -8.94 5.10 11.20
N PRO A 57 -8.08 4.51 10.35
CA PRO A 57 -6.81 5.13 10.03
C PRO A 57 -6.93 6.50 9.39
N THR A 58 -5.95 7.38 9.63
CA THR A 58 -5.89 8.71 9.02
C THR A 58 -5.75 8.67 7.49
N ASN A 59 -5.16 7.59 6.95
CA ASN A 59 -4.78 7.49 5.53
C ASN A 59 -5.61 6.46 4.74
N ILE A 60 -6.87 6.16 5.12
CA ILE A 60 -7.71 5.15 4.44
C ILE A 60 -7.79 5.41 2.94
N GLU A 61 -8.03 6.65 2.53
CA GLU A 61 -8.14 7.00 1.10
C GLU A 61 -6.88 6.64 0.32
N ALA A 62 -5.71 6.95 0.87
CA ALA A 62 -4.44 6.63 0.24
C ALA A 62 -4.22 5.10 0.18
N LEU A 63 -4.55 4.38 1.23
CA LEU A 63 -4.48 2.91 1.28
C LEU A 63 -5.40 2.26 0.25
N VAL A 64 -6.65 2.71 0.17
CA VAL A 64 -7.66 2.22 -0.78
C VAL A 64 -7.22 2.49 -2.22
N ARG A 65 -6.68 3.69 -2.50
CA ARG A 65 -6.13 4.04 -3.82
C ARG A 65 -4.92 3.19 -4.17
N SER A 66 -4.08 2.86 -3.20
CA SER A 66 -2.94 1.93 -3.33
C SER A 66 -3.32 0.45 -3.42
N GLY A 67 -4.62 0.14 -3.37
CA GLY A 67 -5.15 -1.22 -3.56
C GLY A 67 -5.24 -2.04 -2.26
N PHE A 68 -5.04 -1.43 -1.11
CA PHE A 68 -5.11 -2.10 0.19
C PHE A 68 -6.53 -2.14 0.75
N TYR A 69 -6.85 -3.23 1.43
CA TYR A 69 -8.07 -3.43 2.21
C TYR A 69 -7.72 -4.07 3.56
N TYR A 70 -8.58 -3.94 4.56
CA TYR A 70 -8.45 -4.61 5.85
C TYR A 70 -8.86 -6.08 5.75
N CYS A 71 -7.97 -7.00 6.08
CA CYS A 71 -8.23 -8.45 5.95
C CYS A 71 -8.86 -9.09 7.20
N GLY A 72 -9.20 -8.31 8.22
CA GLY A 72 -9.85 -8.82 9.45
C GLY A 72 -8.90 -9.39 10.50
N ASN A 73 -7.59 -9.35 10.26
CA ASN A 73 -6.59 -9.87 11.20
C ASN A 73 -5.75 -8.73 11.82
N GLY A 74 -5.99 -8.42 13.09
CA GLY A 74 -5.25 -7.41 13.83
C GLY A 74 -5.26 -6.05 13.11
N THR A 75 -4.08 -5.48 12.85
CA THR A 75 -3.88 -4.24 12.09
C THR A 75 -3.35 -4.48 10.67
N ARG A 76 -3.48 -5.70 10.15
CA ARG A 76 -2.92 -6.05 8.84
C ARG A 76 -3.86 -5.63 7.70
N LEU A 77 -3.27 -5.05 6.67
CA LEU A 77 -3.93 -4.78 5.40
C LEU A 77 -3.33 -5.65 4.31
N GLN A 78 -4.07 -5.83 3.22
CA GLN A 78 -3.67 -6.69 2.12
C GLN A 78 -4.00 -6.04 0.77
N CYS A 79 -3.11 -6.18 -0.21
CA CYS A 79 -3.41 -5.72 -1.57
C CYS A 79 -4.38 -6.69 -2.25
N TYR A 80 -5.47 -6.19 -2.83
CA TYR A 80 -6.44 -7.05 -3.55
C TYR A 80 -5.88 -7.71 -4.81
N HIS A 81 -4.77 -7.16 -5.34
CA HIS A 81 -4.18 -7.60 -6.60
C HIS A 81 -3.04 -8.60 -6.38
N CYS A 82 -2.00 -8.23 -5.62
CA CYS A 82 -0.83 -9.09 -5.39
C CYS A 82 -0.83 -9.82 -4.03
N GLN A 83 -1.83 -9.57 -3.18
CA GLN A 83 -1.95 -10.17 -1.84
C GLN A 83 -0.82 -9.86 -0.85
N VAL A 84 0.11 -8.96 -1.17
CA VAL A 84 1.14 -8.52 -0.21
C VAL A 84 0.48 -7.89 1.01
N GLY A 85 0.94 -8.29 2.19
CA GLY A 85 0.44 -7.82 3.48
C GLY A 85 1.28 -6.68 4.03
N VAL A 86 0.63 -5.70 4.67
CA VAL A 86 1.30 -4.60 5.37
C VAL A 86 0.72 -4.44 6.78
N THR A 87 1.59 -4.22 7.75
CA THR A 87 1.26 -3.79 9.11
C THR A 87 1.91 -2.43 9.37
N ASN A 88 1.64 -1.77 10.50
CA ASN A 88 2.32 -0.52 10.88
C ASN A 88 2.27 0.63 9.85
N PHE A 89 1.31 0.60 8.91
CA PHE A 89 1.13 1.58 7.84
C PHE A 89 0.81 2.99 8.36
N HIS A 90 0.45 3.12 9.64
CA HIS A 90 0.22 4.40 10.31
C HIS A 90 1.43 5.34 10.29
N HIS A 91 2.65 4.80 10.15
CA HIS A 91 3.88 5.58 10.09
C HIS A 91 4.31 5.93 8.66
N VAL A 92 3.59 5.45 7.64
CA VAL A 92 3.93 5.68 6.22
C VAL A 92 3.13 6.88 5.70
N PRO A 93 3.81 7.92 5.17
CA PRO A 93 3.13 9.02 4.48
C PRO A 93 2.28 8.51 3.31
N SER A 94 1.11 9.13 3.09
CA SER A 94 0.17 8.72 2.04
C SER A 94 0.78 8.65 0.64
N ASN A 95 1.74 9.52 0.32
CA ASN A 95 2.46 9.55 -0.95
C ASN A 95 3.52 8.44 -1.10
N GLU A 96 3.92 7.78 -0.02
CA GLU A 96 4.94 6.73 -0.01
C GLU A 96 4.37 5.30 0.00
N ILE A 97 3.05 5.14 0.19
CA ILE A 97 2.43 3.81 0.29
C ILE A 97 2.74 2.94 -0.94
N ASN A 98 2.60 3.49 -2.15
CA ASN A 98 2.91 2.76 -3.38
C ASN A 98 4.41 2.49 -3.55
N VAL A 99 5.28 3.38 -3.06
CA VAL A 99 6.72 3.18 -3.09
C VAL A 99 7.10 1.99 -2.22
N GLN A 100 6.57 1.92 -0.99
CA GLN A 100 6.80 0.80 -0.09
C GLN A 100 6.16 -0.50 -0.62
N HIS A 101 4.98 -0.41 -1.22
CA HIS A 101 4.33 -1.53 -1.89
C HIS A 101 5.23 -2.14 -2.98
N LEU A 102 5.81 -1.31 -3.86
CA LEU A 102 6.71 -1.78 -4.93
C LEU A 102 8.08 -2.21 -4.42
N ARG A 103 8.58 -1.67 -3.30
CA ARG A 103 9.79 -2.20 -2.65
C ARG A 103 9.62 -3.65 -2.20
N GLN A 104 8.43 -4.00 -1.74
CA GLN A 104 8.12 -5.34 -1.22
C GLN A 104 7.68 -6.31 -2.33
N PHE A 105 6.88 -5.83 -3.29
CA PHE A 105 6.44 -6.63 -4.42
C PHE A 105 6.55 -5.83 -5.73
N PRO A 106 7.76 -5.76 -6.34
CA PRO A 106 8.04 -4.94 -7.51
C PRO A 106 7.20 -5.29 -8.75
N THR A 107 6.65 -6.50 -8.79
CA THR A 107 5.86 -7.05 -9.90
C THR A 107 4.35 -6.80 -9.76
N CYS A 108 3.90 -6.07 -8.73
CA CYS A 108 2.48 -5.71 -8.58
C CYS A 108 2.06 -4.73 -9.67
N ARG A 109 1.32 -5.20 -10.68
CA ARG A 109 0.92 -4.35 -11.82
C ARG A 109 0.05 -3.17 -11.38
N TYR A 110 -0.85 -3.39 -10.42
CA TYR A 110 -1.67 -2.33 -9.86
C TYR A 110 -0.83 -1.20 -9.24
N ALA A 111 0.21 -1.55 -8.47
CA ALA A 111 1.06 -0.57 -7.80
C ALA A 111 1.94 0.21 -8.79
N GLN A 112 2.45 -0.46 -9.84
CA GLN A 112 3.21 0.19 -10.93
C GLN A 112 2.36 1.26 -11.62
N LEU A 113 1.16 0.89 -12.08
CA LEU A 113 0.23 1.80 -12.73
C LEU A 113 -0.16 2.98 -11.82
N SER A 114 -0.39 2.69 -10.54
CA SER A 114 -0.73 3.73 -9.56
C SER A 114 0.41 4.73 -9.34
N LEU A 115 1.67 4.29 -9.43
CA LEU A 115 2.84 5.17 -9.29
C LEU A 115 3.04 6.01 -10.56
N GLU A 116 2.90 5.40 -11.75
CA GLU A 116 2.96 6.07 -13.05
C GLU A 116 1.91 7.21 -13.13
N GLU A 117 0.68 6.94 -12.71
CA GLU A 117 -0.39 7.94 -12.68
C GLU A 117 -0.09 9.09 -11.71
N ASN A 118 0.49 8.79 -10.55
CA ASN A 118 0.91 9.81 -9.59
C ASN A 118 2.03 10.69 -10.17
N ALA A 119 3.01 10.10 -10.86
CA ALA A 119 4.10 10.83 -11.49
C ALA A 119 3.60 11.75 -12.61
N ALA A 120 2.69 11.26 -13.46
CA ALA A 120 2.07 12.06 -14.51
C ALA A 120 1.26 13.25 -13.96
N ARG A 121 0.63 13.09 -12.79
CA ARG A 121 -0.07 14.19 -12.11
C ARG A 121 0.89 15.24 -11.55
N SER A 122 2.06 14.84 -11.06
CA SER A 122 3.07 15.80 -10.58
C SER A 122 3.66 16.63 -11.71
N THR A 123 3.96 16.03 -12.87
CA THR A 123 4.51 16.77 -14.02
C THR A 123 3.51 17.75 -14.64
N ASN A 124 2.21 17.46 -14.54
CA ASN A 124 1.16 18.38 -15.00
C ASN A 124 1.03 19.64 -14.12
N ASN A 125 1.62 19.64 -12.92
CA ASN A 125 1.61 20.80 -12.03
C ASN A 125 2.86 21.69 -12.17
N ASP A 126 3.85 21.28 -12.98
CA ASP A 126 5.09 22.03 -13.23
C ASP A 126 5.05 22.84 -14.54
N ASN A 127 3.90 22.93 -15.22
CA ASN A 127 3.75 23.65 -16.49
C ASN A 127 2.62 24.70 -16.53
N THR A 128 2.21 25.28 -15.40
CA THR A 128 1.40 26.51 -15.41
C THR A 128 2.04 27.63 -14.61
N CYS A 129 3.19 28.10 -15.11
CA CYS A 129 3.55 29.51 -15.00
C CYS A 129 2.98 30.26 -16.22
N GLU A 130 1.67 30.50 -16.21
CA GLU A 130 0.94 31.59 -16.90
C GLU A 130 -0.34 31.71 -16.06
N TRP A 131 -0.59 32.76 -15.28
CA TRP A 131 -0.66 34.17 -15.66
C TRP A 131 -0.34 35.08 -14.46
N CYS A 132 0.66 35.94 -14.63
CA CYS A 132 0.66 37.24 -13.98
C CYS A 132 -0.47 38.09 -14.59
N PHE A 133 -1.37 38.60 -13.75
CA PHE A 133 -1.99 39.93 -13.84
C PHE A 133 -2.55 40.32 -12.48
#